data_AF-A0A9D2WMV6-F1
#
_entry.id   AF-A0A9D2WMV6-F1
#
_cell.length_a   1.000
_cell.length_b   1.000
_cell.length_c   1.000
_cell.angle_alpha   90.00
_cell.angle_beta   90.00
_cell.angle_gamma   90.00
#
_symmetry.space_group_name_H-M   'P 1'
#
loop_
_entity.id
_entity.type
_entity.pdbx_description
1 polymer ?
#
loop_
_entity_poly.entity_id
_entity_poly.type
_entity_poly.pdbx_seq_one_letter_code
_entity_poly.pdbx_strand_id
1 'polypeptide(L)'
;MRTAYFDCFSGISGDMCLGALVDAGVDFNHLCRGIAGLAIDGYVLRREQVIRVGIAAENIVVEVSAAEQPVRRLPDIEHIIMTSDLPEAVRHKSRQVFQTLARAESRVHRTAPDQVHFHEIGAVDAIVDVVGTVLGLQMLGIQEVYVSSLPLGSGFIHCQHGIIPAPAPATLEILSGINLPVFDAGVQMETVTPTGAALMATLSEGRVGLPNMTIERVGYGSGKHEYERPNLLRLVVGNMV
;
A
#
# COMPACT_ATOMS: atom_id res chain seq x y z
N MET A 1 -9.73 -18.08 12.70
CA MET A 1 -9.11 -17.61 11.45
C MET A 1 -8.50 -16.26 11.72
N ARG A 2 -7.21 -16.08 11.44
CA ARG A 2 -6.50 -14.85 11.78
C ARG A 2 -6.73 -13.79 10.71
N THR A 3 -7.17 -12.60 11.12
CA THR A 3 -7.72 -11.59 10.23
C THR A 3 -7.12 -10.23 10.50
N ALA A 4 -6.87 -9.48 9.42
CA ALA A 4 -6.53 -8.08 9.43
C ALA A 4 -7.72 -7.26 8.93
N TYR A 5 -8.08 -6.20 9.65
CA TYR A 5 -9.02 -5.18 9.21
C TYR A 5 -8.28 -3.86 9.03
N PHE A 6 -8.22 -3.38 7.79
CA PHE A 6 -7.67 -2.08 7.42
C PHE A 6 -8.75 -1.02 7.57
N ASP A 7 -8.70 -0.29 8.67
CA ASP A 7 -9.55 0.85 8.93
C ASP A 7 -8.94 2.09 8.29
N CYS A 8 -9.36 2.38 7.06
CA CYS A 8 -8.81 3.43 6.21
C CYS A 8 -9.42 4.79 6.52
N PHE A 9 -9.77 5.09 7.78
CA PHE A 9 -10.60 6.24 8.17
C PHE A 9 -10.09 7.60 7.67
N SER A 10 -8.78 7.76 7.44
CA SER A 10 -8.17 9.00 6.92
C SER A 10 -7.59 8.86 5.50
N GLY A 11 -7.52 7.63 4.98
CA GLY A 11 -6.81 7.31 3.75
C GLY A 11 -6.01 6.01 3.84
N ILE A 12 -5.31 5.71 2.75
CA ILE A 12 -4.38 4.59 2.64
C ILE A 12 -3.31 4.84 1.56
N SER A 13 -2.06 4.56 1.93
CA SER A 13 -0.90 4.51 1.03
C SER A 13 0.02 3.36 1.41
N GLY A 14 1.01 3.08 0.56
CA GLY A 14 1.94 1.96 0.73
C GLY A 14 2.76 2.05 2.03
N ASP A 15 3.40 3.19 2.26
CA ASP A 15 4.12 3.53 3.49
C ASP A 15 3.25 3.42 4.76
N MET A 16 2.00 3.90 4.70
CA MET A 16 1.02 3.76 5.78
C MET A 16 0.73 2.28 6.10
N CYS A 17 0.68 1.40 5.09
CA CYS A 17 0.50 -0.04 5.30
C CYS A 17 1.71 -0.64 6.04
N LEU A 18 2.94 -0.30 5.64
CA LEU A 18 4.14 -0.76 6.31
C LEU A 18 4.20 -0.29 7.77
N GLY A 19 3.91 0.99 8.02
CA GLY A 19 3.87 1.55 9.37
C GLY A 19 2.86 0.83 10.25
N ALA A 20 1.63 0.65 9.77
CA ALA A 20 0.57 -0.01 10.53
C ALA A 20 0.90 -1.47 10.86
N LEU A 21 1.59 -2.18 9.95
CA LEU A 21 2.05 -3.55 10.18
C LEU A 21 3.16 -3.64 11.23
N VAL A 22 4.15 -2.75 11.16
CA VAL A 22 5.25 -2.69 12.14
C VAL A 22 4.70 -2.33 13.52
N ASP A 23 3.80 -1.36 13.60
CA ASP A 23 3.16 -0.97 14.86
C ASP A 23 2.26 -2.09 15.43
N ALA A 24 1.59 -2.87 14.56
CA ALA A 24 0.85 -4.08 14.96
C ALA A 24 1.77 -5.26 15.37
N GLY A 25 3.09 -5.07 15.35
CA GLY A 25 4.08 -6.00 15.89
C GLY A 25 4.73 -6.92 14.86
N VAL A 26 4.84 -6.49 13.60
CA VAL A 26 5.83 -7.05 12.65
C VAL A 26 7.23 -6.63 13.10
N ASP A 27 8.16 -7.58 13.19
CA ASP A 27 9.57 -7.28 13.47
C ASP A 27 10.20 -6.54 12.29
N PHE A 28 10.53 -5.27 12.50
CA PHE A 28 11.08 -4.38 11.47
C PHE A 28 12.38 -4.92 10.86
N ASN A 29 13.28 -5.49 11.67
CA ASN A 29 14.55 -6.00 11.17
C ASN A 29 14.35 -7.23 10.27
N HIS A 30 13.40 -8.10 10.62
CA HIS A 30 13.03 -9.25 9.82
C HIS A 30 12.33 -8.82 8.53
N LEU A 31 11.47 -7.80 8.59
CA LEU A 31 10.87 -7.20 7.40
C LEU A 31 11.95 -6.68 6.44
N CYS A 32 12.91 -5.88 6.93
CA CYS A 32 14.02 -5.37 6.13
C CYS A 32 14.85 -6.50 5.49
N ARG A 33 15.17 -7.55 6.25
CA ARG A 33 15.90 -8.73 5.72
C ARG A 33 15.12 -9.45 4.63
N GLY A 34 13.80 -9.57 4.77
CA GLY A 34 12.96 -10.20 3.75
C GLY A 34 12.91 -9.36 2.46
N ILE A 35 12.73 -8.04 2.58
CA ILE A 35 12.69 -7.13 1.42
C ILE A 35 14.06 -7.06 0.71
N ALA A 36 15.17 -7.19 1.44
CA ALA A 36 16.50 -7.30 0.85
C ALA A 36 16.65 -8.49 -0.12
N GLY A 37 15.80 -9.53 0.00
CA GLY A 37 15.74 -10.66 -0.93
C GLY A 37 15.26 -10.31 -2.35
N LEU A 38 14.74 -9.10 -2.60
CA LEU A 38 14.34 -8.63 -3.93
C LEU A 38 15.53 -8.34 -4.87
N ALA A 39 16.77 -8.34 -4.37
CA ALA A 39 17.96 -7.96 -5.14
C ALA A 39 17.85 -6.57 -5.81
N ILE A 40 17.17 -5.63 -5.14
CA ILE A 40 17.12 -4.21 -5.52
C ILE A 40 18.11 -3.47 -4.63
N ASP A 41 19.03 -2.75 -5.25
CA ASP A 41 20.00 -1.92 -4.53
C ASP A 41 19.54 -0.46 -4.42
N GLY A 42 20.25 0.30 -3.60
CA GLY A 42 20.13 1.76 -3.57
C GLY A 42 18.95 2.29 -2.77
N TYR A 43 18.52 1.56 -1.74
CA TYR A 43 17.58 2.09 -0.76
C TYR A 43 17.92 1.66 0.66
N VAL A 44 17.43 2.42 1.63
CA VAL A 44 17.46 2.09 3.05
C VAL A 44 16.07 2.28 3.62
N LEU A 45 15.63 1.32 4.43
CA LEU A 45 14.41 1.43 5.21
C LEU A 45 14.71 2.05 6.57
N ARG A 46 14.02 3.14 6.91
CA ARG A 46 14.03 3.72 8.26
C ARG A 46 12.67 3.57 8.91
N ARG A 47 12.71 3.36 10.22
CA ARG A 47 11.56 3.38 11.10
C ARG A 47 11.63 4.63 11.98
N GLU A 48 10.55 5.38 11.99
CA GLU A 48 10.41 6.59 12.80
C GLU A 48 9.12 6.53 13.61
N GLN A 49 9.22 6.81 14.91
CA GLN A 49 8.05 6.99 15.75
C GLN A 49 7.56 8.42 15.63
N VAL A 50 6.28 8.57 15.33
CA VAL A 50 5.65 9.88 15.15
C VAL A 50 4.37 9.97 15.96
N ILE A 51 3.96 11.20 16.29
CA ILE A 51 2.66 11.49 16.89
C ILE A 51 1.89 12.37 15.90
N ARG A 52 0.70 11.93 15.49
CA ARG A 52 -0.22 12.70 14.63
C ARG A 52 -1.48 12.99 15.42
N VAL A 53 -1.73 14.26 15.71
CA VAL A 53 -2.93 14.72 16.44
C VAL A 53 -3.13 13.92 17.75
N GLY A 54 -2.03 13.67 18.48
CA GLY A 54 -2.04 12.93 19.75
C GLY A 54 -2.05 11.41 19.65
N ILE A 55 -2.06 10.82 18.45
CA ILE A 55 -2.02 9.38 18.24
C ILE A 55 -0.59 8.97 17.82
N ALA A 56 0.01 8.04 18.57
CA ALA A 56 1.30 7.45 18.21
C ALA A 56 1.17 6.52 17.00
N ALA A 57 2.15 6.55 16.12
CA ALA A 57 2.20 5.74 14.91
C ALA A 57 3.64 5.47 14.48
N GLU A 58 3.82 4.49 13.60
CA GLU A 58 5.07 4.21 12.92
C GLU A 58 5.06 4.82 11.51
N ASN A 59 6.15 5.49 11.16
CA ASN A 59 6.43 5.98 9.82
C ASN A 59 7.59 5.15 9.25
N ILE A 60 7.35 4.48 8.13
CA ILE A 60 8.38 3.69 7.43
C ILE A 60 8.82 4.48 6.20
N VAL A 61 10.06 4.95 6.22
CA VAL A 61 10.63 5.77 5.16
C VAL A 61 11.53 4.91 4.28
N VAL A 62 11.22 4.89 2.98
CA VAL A 62 12.10 4.33 1.95
C VAL A 62 13.02 5.44 1.44
N GLU A 63 14.25 5.49 1.94
CA GLU A 63 15.27 6.44 1.48
C GLU A 63 16.00 5.85 0.28
N VAL A 64 15.82 6.44 -0.90
CA VAL A 64 16.50 5.99 -2.13
C VAL A 64 17.78 6.79 -2.34
N SER A 65 18.89 6.11 -2.63
CA SER A 65 20.22 6.70 -2.72
C SER A 65 20.48 7.46 -4.02
N ALA A 66 19.73 7.17 -5.08
CA ALA A 66 19.87 7.81 -6.38
C ALA A 66 18.71 8.78 -6.65
N ALA A 67 19.05 9.97 -7.15
CA ALA A 67 18.05 10.98 -7.53
C ALA A 67 17.20 10.52 -8.74
N GLU A 68 17.80 9.74 -9.65
CA GLU A 68 17.11 9.12 -10.77
C GLU A 68 17.01 7.61 -10.55
N GLN A 69 15.80 7.08 -10.71
CA GLN A 69 15.54 5.65 -10.62
C GLN A 69 15.34 5.04 -12.01
N PRO A 70 15.70 3.76 -12.19
CA PRO A 70 15.45 3.09 -13.47
C PRO A 70 13.95 3.04 -13.75
N VAL A 71 13.57 3.37 -14.98
CA VAL A 71 12.20 3.17 -15.45
C VAL A 71 11.95 1.68 -15.57
N ARG A 72 10.97 1.18 -14.81
CA ARG A 72 10.56 -0.23 -14.85
C ARG A 72 9.17 -0.38 -15.47
N ARG A 73 9.01 -1.40 -16.31
CA ARG A 73 7.72 -1.88 -16.80
C ARG A 73 7.25 -3.04 -15.94
N LEU A 74 6.00 -3.46 -16.12
CA LEU A 74 5.45 -4.61 -15.41
C LEU A 74 6.35 -5.87 -15.51
N PRO A 75 6.85 -6.29 -16.69
CA PRO A 75 7.71 -7.47 -16.78
C PRO A 75 8.99 -7.39 -15.94
N ASP A 76 9.56 -6.19 -15.78
CA ASP A 76 10.77 -5.99 -14.97
C ASP A 76 10.46 -6.20 -13.48
N ILE A 77 9.33 -5.65 -13.01
CA ILE A 77 8.88 -5.80 -11.62
C ILE A 77 8.49 -7.25 -11.33
N GLU A 78 7.78 -7.90 -12.25
CA GLU A 78 7.43 -9.32 -12.11
C GLU A 78 8.69 -10.19 -12.06
N HIS A 79 9.69 -9.89 -12.88
CA HIS A 79 10.97 -10.60 -12.84
C HIS A 79 11.63 -10.46 -11.46
N ILE A 80 11.81 -9.22 -10.98
CA ILE A 80 12.39 -8.92 -9.66
C ILE A 80 11.68 -9.70 -8.55
N ILE A 81 10.35 -9.68 -8.52
CA ILE A 81 9.57 -10.36 -7.49
C ILE A 81 9.71 -11.88 -7.63
N MET A 82 9.57 -12.43 -8.84
CA MET A 82 9.49 -13.87 -9.05
C MET A 82 10.84 -14.59 -8.90
N THR A 83 11.97 -13.90 -9.09
CA THR A 83 13.32 -14.45 -8.86
C THR A 83 13.87 -14.21 -7.46
N SER A 84 13.12 -13.54 -6.59
CA SER A 84 13.52 -13.24 -5.21
C SER A 84 13.44 -14.47 -4.28
N ASP A 85 14.16 -14.38 -3.17
CA ASP A 85 14.13 -15.37 -2.07
C ASP A 85 12.87 -15.25 -1.18
N LEU A 86 11.91 -14.43 -1.57
CA LEU A 86 10.66 -14.26 -0.83
C LEU A 86 9.83 -15.55 -0.84
N PRO A 87 9.02 -15.79 0.20
CA PRO A 87 8.08 -16.92 0.20
C PRO A 87 7.15 -16.89 -1.02
N GLU A 88 6.82 -18.07 -1.55
CA GLU A 88 6.04 -18.21 -2.78
C GLU A 88 4.71 -17.45 -2.74
N ALA A 89 3.98 -17.53 -1.63
CA ALA A 89 2.72 -16.80 -1.44
C ALA A 89 2.92 -15.27 -1.51
N VAL A 90 4.02 -14.74 -0.96
CA VAL A 90 4.37 -13.31 -1.05
C VAL A 90 4.62 -12.94 -2.51
N ARG A 91 5.47 -13.70 -3.23
CA ARG A 91 5.77 -13.41 -4.64
C ARG A 91 4.52 -13.36 -5.50
N HIS A 92 3.66 -14.37 -5.39
CA HIS A 92 2.43 -14.43 -6.17
C HIS A 92 1.46 -13.30 -5.83
N LYS A 93 1.27 -12.99 -4.54
CA LYS A 93 0.32 -11.95 -4.13
C LYS A 93 0.85 -10.54 -4.46
N SER A 94 2.14 -10.27 -4.28
CA SER A 94 2.77 -9.02 -4.72
C SER A 94 2.68 -8.84 -6.24
N ARG A 95 2.90 -9.91 -7.03
CA ARG A 95 2.69 -9.88 -8.48
C ARG A 95 1.25 -9.49 -8.83
N GLN A 96 0.26 -10.06 -8.15
CA GLN A 96 -1.15 -9.73 -8.38
C GLN A 96 -1.44 -8.25 -8.11
N VAL A 97 -0.86 -7.65 -7.07
CA VAL A 97 -1.02 -6.21 -6.78
C VAL A 97 -0.47 -5.35 -7.93
N PHE A 98 0.71 -5.68 -8.46
CA PHE A 98 1.29 -4.98 -9.61
C PHE A 98 0.49 -5.19 -10.90
N GLN A 99 -0.09 -6.36 -11.11
CA GLN A 99 -1.00 -6.59 -12.22
C GLN A 99 -2.27 -5.75 -12.12
N THR A 100 -2.80 -5.55 -10.91
CA THR A 100 -3.93 -4.63 -10.65
C THR A 100 -3.56 -3.20 -11.03
N LEU A 101 -2.38 -2.71 -10.60
CA LEU A 101 -1.86 -1.39 -10.96
C LEU A 101 -1.68 -1.25 -12.47
N ALA A 102 -1.02 -2.20 -13.12
CA ALA A 102 -0.76 -2.18 -14.56
C ALA A 102 -2.05 -2.11 -15.38
N ARG A 103 -3.10 -2.86 -14.99
CA ARG A 103 -4.40 -2.82 -15.67
C ARG A 103 -5.08 -1.46 -15.56
N ALA A 104 -4.92 -0.77 -14.43
CA ALA A 104 -5.47 0.57 -14.26
C ALA A 104 -4.69 1.58 -15.09
N GLU A 105 -3.36 1.58 -14.99
CA GLU A 105 -2.48 2.44 -15.77
C GLU A 105 -2.66 2.25 -17.28
N SER A 106 -2.81 1.00 -17.75
CA SER A 106 -3.07 0.70 -19.16
C SER A 106 -4.36 1.33 -19.68
N ARG A 107 -5.38 1.48 -18.82
CA ARG A 107 -6.65 2.11 -19.17
C ARG A 107 -6.54 3.62 -19.19
N VAL A 108 -5.87 4.21 -18.19
CA VAL A 108 -5.55 5.65 -18.15
C VAL A 108 -4.75 6.07 -19.38
N HIS A 109 -3.73 5.30 -19.75
CA HIS A 109 -2.81 5.61 -20.84
C HIS A 109 -3.21 5.05 -22.21
N ARG A 110 -4.25 4.21 -22.28
CA ARG A 110 -4.71 3.51 -23.50
C ARG A 110 -3.59 2.70 -24.18
N THR A 111 -2.81 2.00 -23.38
CA THR A 111 -1.72 1.13 -23.82
C THR A 111 -2.00 -0.32 -23.44
N ALA A 112 -1.20 -1.27 -23.94
CA ALA A 112 -1.25 -2.64 -23.47
C ALA A 112 -0.59 -2.74 -22.07
N PRO A 113 -1.06 -3.62 -21.16
CA PRO A 113 -0.52 -3.72 -19.79
C PRO A 113 0.99 -4.01 -19.71
N ASP A 114 1.55 -4.73 -20.67
CA ASP A 114 2.98 -5.03 -20.79
C ASP A 114 3.82 -3.86 -21.32
N GLN A 115 3.17 -2.85 -21.90
CA GLN A 115 3.78 -1.61 -22.40
C GLN A 115 3.61 -0.43 -21.43
N VAL A 116 2.96 -0.64 -20.29
CA VAL A 116 2.81 0.39 -19.26
C VAL A 116 4.18 0.77 -18.71
N HIS A 117 4.52 2.04 -18.88
CA HIS A 117 5.64 2.66 -18.19
C HIS A 117 5.14 3.17 -16.84
N PHE A 118 5.60 2.56 -15.76
CA PHE A 118 5.27 3.08 -14.45
C PHE A 118 6.16 4.28 -14.15
N HIS A 119 5.59 5.48 -14.22
CA HIS A 119 6.32 6.71 -13.90
C HIS A 119 6.56 6.82 -12.38
N GLU A 120 5.55 6.54 -11.57
CA GLU A 120 5.63 6.64 -10.09
C GLU A 120 5.52 5.28 -9.40
N ILE A 121 4.90 4.29 -10.05
CA ILE A 121 4.59 2.99 -9.47
C ILE A 121 5.72 1.96 -9.65
N GLY A 122 6.70 2.23 -10.51
CA GLY A 122 7.84 1.36 -10.79
C GLY A 122 9.09 1.72 -9.98
N ALA A 123 8.97 2.77 -9.18
CA ALA A 123 10.00 3.22 -8.28
C ALA A 123 10.17 2.23 -7.11
N VAL A 124 11.35 2.29 -6.50
CA VAL A 124 11.78 1.39 -5.43
C VAL A 124 10.86 1.48 -4.22
N ASP A 125 10.35 2.66 -3.90
CA ASP A 125 9.38 2.88 -2.83
C ASP A 125 8.09 2.09 -3.05
N ALA A 126 7.49 2.17 -4.25
CA ALA A 126 6.28 1.40 -4.56
C ALA A 126 6.51 -0.12 -4.49
N ILE A 127 7.67 -0.63 -4.94
CA ILE A 127 8.02 -2.05 -4.84
C ILE A 127 8.17 -2.47 -3.37
N VAL A 128 8.92 -1.69 -2.60
CA VAL A 128 9.15 -1.94 -1.17
C VAL A 128 7.85 -1.90 -0.38
N ASP A 129 6.98 -0.93 -0.66
CA ASP A 129 5.67 -0.78 -0.03
C ASP A 129 4.77 -1.98 -0.30
N VAL A 130 4.61 -2.38 -1.56
CA VAL A 130 3.74 -3.49 -1.95
C VAL A 130 4.28 -4.82 -1.39
N VAL A 131 5.57 -5.10 -1.61
CA VAL A 131 6.17 -6.36 -1.18
C VAL A 131 6.24 -6.43 0.35
N GLY A 132 6.66 -5.34 1.00
CA GLY A 132 6.74 -5.27 2.45
C GLY A 132 5.36 -5.40 3.11
N THR A 133 4.30 -4.85 2.51
CA THR A 133 2.94 -5.02 3.03
C THR A 133 2.50 -6.48 2.97
N VAL A 134 2.68 -7.14 1.84
CA VAL A 134 2.33 -8.56 1.66
C VAL A 134 3.15 -9.45 2.58
N LEU A 135 4.46 -9.20 2.69
CA LEU A 135 5.35 -9.93 3.57
C LEU A 135 4.97 -9.72 5.04
N GLY A 136 4.67 -8.50 5.46
CA GLY A 136 4.25 -8.19 6.83
C GLY A 136 2.95 -8.88 7.22
N LEU A 137 1.96 -8.92 6.32
CA LEU A 137 0.74 -9.72 6.52
C LEU A 137 1.04 -11.20 6.71
N GLN A 138 1.96 -11.75 5.90
CA GLN A 138 2.39 -13.14 6.06
C GLN A 138 3.11 -13.37 7.40
N MET A 139 3.98 -12.45 7.82
CA MET A 139 4.69 -12.53 9.11
C MET A 139 3.74 -12.49 10.31
N LEU A 140 2.62 -11.75 10.19
CA LEU A 140 1.55 -11.76 11.19
C LEU A 140 0.65 -13.00 11.11
N GLY A 141 0.84 -13.87 10.11
CA GLY A 141 0.01 -15.05 9.89
C GLY A 141 -1.42 -14.71 9.48
N ILE A 142 -1.64 -13.56 8.82
CA ILE A 142 -2.97 -13.15 8.36
C ILE A 142 -3.45 -14.09 7.26
N GLN A 143 -4.68 -14.58 7.43
CA GLN A 143 -5.35 -15.44 6.46
C GLN A 143 -6.39 -14.66 5.65
N GLU A 144 -7.03 -13.67 6.27
CA GLU A 144 -8.05 -12.85 5.64
C GLU A 144 -7.82 -11.36 5.88
N VAL A 145 -8.11 -10.57 4.86
CA VAL A 145 -8.05 -9.11 4.92
C VAL A 145 -9.44 -8.55 4.69
N TYR A 146 -9.86 -7.66 5.58
CA TYR A 146 -11.07 -6.84 5.46
C TYR A 146 -10.66 -5.38 5.39
N VAL A 147 -11.49 -4.55 4.77
CA VAL A 147 -11.24 -3.11 4.66
C VAL A 147 -12.49 -2.31 4.97
N SER A 148 -12.33 -1.11 5.55
CA SER A 148 -13.41 -0.13 5.66
C SER A 148 -13.82 0.37 4.26
N SER A 149 -14.90 1.15 4.18
CA SER A 149 -15.07 2.02 3.00
C SER A 149 -13.86 2.94 2.85
N LEU A 150 -13.49 3.25 1.61
CA LEU A 150 -12.32 4.07 1.31
C LEU A 150 -12.71 5.57 1.21
N PRO A 151 -12.08 6.46 2.01
CA PRO A 151 -12.35 7.90 1.93
C PRO A 151 -11.64 8.49 0.72
N LEU A 152 -12.37 9.01 -0.26
CA LEU A 152 -11.82 9.69 -1.42
C LEU A 152 -11.74 11.19 -1.17
N GLY A 153 -10.55 11.77 -1.27
CA GLY A 153 -10.36 13.21 -1.31
C GLY A 153 -10.68 13.81 -2.68
N SER A 154 -10.51 15.12 -2.78
CA SER A 154 -10.83 15.94 -3.96
C SER A 154 -9.71 16.92 -4.27
N GLY A 155 -9.84 17.68 -5.37
CA GLY A 155 -8.88 18.71 -5.76
C GLY A 155 -7.85 18.19 -6.77
N PHE A 156 -6.60 18.62 -6.62
CA PHE A 156 -5.50 18.29 -7.54
C PHE A 156 -4.26 17.85 -6.77
N ILE A 157 -3.47 16.96 -7.37
CA ILE A 157 -2.17 16.51 -6.87
C ILE A 157 -1.06 16.80 -7.86
N HIS A 158 0.14 17.04 -7.33
CA HIS A 158 1.37 17.22 -8.09
C HIS A 158 2.14 15.89 -8.12
N CYS A 159 2.43 15.43 -9.33
CA CYS A 159 3.04 14.13 -9.59
C CYS A 159 3.93 14.21 -10.84
N GLN A 160 4.58 13.11 -11.25
CA GLN A 160 5.38 13.08 -12.48
C GLN A 160 4.55 13.35 -13.75
N HIS A 161 3.24 13.16 -13.69
CA HIS A 161 2.30 13.53 -14.76
C HIS A 161 1.91 15.02 -14.74
N GLY A 162 2.55 15.82 -13.89
CA GLY A 162 2.18 17.21 -13.65
C GLY A 162 1.06 17.32 -12.62
N ILE A 163 0.07 18.17 -12.89
CA ILE A 163 -1.07 18.40 -12.00
C ILE A 163 -2.25 17.57 -12.50
N ILE A 164 -2.70 16.60 -11.70
CA ILE A 164 -3.80 15.69 -12.03
C ILE A 164 -4.90 15.75 -10.96
N PRO A 165 -6.16 15.39 -11.27
CA PRO A 165 -7.23 15.40 -10.26
C PRO A 165 -6.96 14.39 -9.14
N ALA A 166 -7.46 14.70 -7.94
CA ALA A 166 -7.61 13.76 -6.83
C ALA A 166 -9.07 13.29 -6.75
N PRO A 167 -9.34 11.98 -6.64
CA PRO A 167 -8.37 10.88 -6.64
C PRO A 167 -7.66 10.72 -7.98
N ALA A 168 -6.43 10.21 -7.96
CA ALA A 168 -5.68 9.95 -9.19
C ALA A 168 -6.49 9.07 -10.16
N PRO A 169 -6.39 9.26 -11.48
CA PRO A 169 -7.11 8.46 -12.46
C PRO A 169 -6.91 6.95 -12.29
N ALA A 170 -5.68 6.51 -11.99
CA ALA A 170 -5.38 5.11 -11.72
C ALA A 170 -6.12 4.58 -10.48
N THR A 171 -6.26 5.39 -9.42
CA THR A 171 -7.06 5.04 -8.23
C THR A 171 -8.51 4.74 -8.62
N LEU A 172 -9.15 5.61 -9.41
CA LEU A 172 -10.54 5.40 -9.84
C LEU A 172 -10.68 4.20 -10.79
N GLU A 173 -9.73 3.99 -11.69
CA GLU A 173 -9.71 2.80 -12.57
C GLU A 173 -9.61 1.50 -11.78
N ILE A 174 -8.79 1.44 -10.72
CA ILE A 174 -8.70 0.29 -9.80
C ILE A 174 -10.06 0.05 -9.14
N LEU A 175 -10.62 1.10 -8.53
CA LEU A 175 -11.84 0.99 -7.72
C LEU A 175 -13.09 0.70 -8.55
N SER A 176 -13.15 1.17 -9.80
CA SER A 176 -14.27 0.89 -10.72
C SER A 176 -14.45 -0.59 -11.04
N GLY A 177 -13.37 -1.38 -10.94
CA GLY A 177 -13.37 -2.81 -11.25
C GLY A 177 -13.69 -3.72 -10.07
N ILE A 178 -13.94 -3.18 -8.87
CA ILE A 178 -13.91 -3.94 -7.61
C ILE A 178 -15.04 -3.49 -6.69
N ASN A 179 -15.58 -4.43 -5.91
CA ASN A 179 -16.65 -4.18 -4.95
C ASN A 179 -16.12 -3.60 -3.62
N LEU A 180 -15.44 -2.45 -3.68
CA LEU A 180 -15.04 -1.68 -2.49
C LEU A 180 -15.82 -0.36 -2.42
N PRO A 181 -16.61 -0.12 -1.36
CA PRO A 181 -17.34 1.13 -1.24
C PRO A 181 -16.39 2.29 -0.97
N VAL A 182 -16.77 3.45 -1.52
CA VAL A 182 -16.05 4.70 -1.38
C VAL A 182 -16.99 5.77 -0.83
N PHE A 183 -16.44 6.80 -0.21
CA PHE A 183 -17.21 7.98 0.23
C PHE A 183 -16.36 9.24 0.11
N ASP A 184 -17.00 10.40 0.02
CA ASP A 184 -16.30 11.68 0.01
C ASP A 184 -15.70 11.96 1.40
N ALA A 185 -14.38 12.11 1.45
CA ALA A 185 -13.62 12.40 2.65
C ALA A 185 -13.72 13.86 3.10
N GLY A 186 -14.30 14.74 2.28
CA GLY A 186 -14.47 16.16 2.55
C GLY A 186 -13.15 16.93 2.62
N VAL A 187 -12.09 16.46 1.94
CA VAL A 187 -10.76 17.09 1.96
C VAL A 187 -10.17 17.29 0.58
N GLN A 188 -9.32 18.31 0.45
CA GLN A 188 -8.62 18.68 -0.78
C GLN A 188 -7.19 18.11 -0.82
N MET A 189 -7.07 16.80 -0.91
CA MET A 189 -5.79 16.08 -0.96
C MET A 189 -6.02 14.65 -1.46
N GLU A 190 -4.96 13.97 -1.92
CA GLU A 190 -5.03 12.53 -2.14
C GLU A 190 -5.00 11.78 -0.81
N THR A 191 -6.07 11.04 -0.56
CA THR A 191 -6.26 10.21 0.63
C THR A 191 -6.07 8.73 0.33
N VAL A 192 -6.39 8.31 -0.89
CA VAL A 192 -6.21 6.93 -1.36
C VAL A 192 -5.30 6.98 -2.58
N THR A 193 -4.05 6.58 -2.37
CA THR A 193 -3.06 6.50 -3.46
C THR A 193 -3.37 5.31 -4.38
N PRO A 194 -2.87 5.31 -5.63
CA PRO A 194 -2.99 4.15 -6.52
C PRO A 194 -2.47 2.85 -5.87
N THR A 195 -1.32 2.93 -5.18
CA THR A 195 -0.74 1.79 -4.45
C THR A 195 -1.65 1.29 -3.33
N GLY A 196 -2.17 2.20 -2.50
CA GLY A 196 -3.11 1.85 -1.42
C GLY A 196 -4.40 1.22 -1.95
N ALA A 197 -4.96 1.77 -3.03
CA ALA A 197 -6.12 1.19 -3.70
C ALA A 197 -5.82 -0.21 -4.23
N ALA A 198 -4.69 -0.41 -4.91
CA ALA A 198 -4.32 -1.70 -5.48
C ALA A 198 -4.07 -2.78 -4.41
N LEU A 199 -3.48 -2.41 -3.28
CA LEU A 199 -3.31 -3.29 -2.12
C LEU A 199 -4.68 -3.75 -1.61
N MET A 200 -5.59 -2.83 -1.30
CA MET A 200 -6.90 -3.20 -0.75
C MET A 200 -7.76 -3.97 -1.76
N ALA A 201 -7.77 -3.51 -3.01
CA ALA A 201 -8.36 -4.18 -4.16
C ALA A 201 -7.99 -5.67 -4.26
N THR A 202 -6.70 -5.96 -4.13
CA THR A 202 -6.15 -7.29 -4.36
C THR A 202 -6.20 -8.16 -3.11
N LEU A 203 -5.92 -7.59 -1.93
CA LEU A 203 -5.75 -8.34 -0.69
C LEU A 203 -7.07 -8.62 0.01
N SER A 204 -8.03 -7.68 -0.03
CA SER A 204 -9.33 -7.86 0.65
C SER A 204 -10.27 -8.80 -0.10
N GLU A 205 -10.04 -9.03 -1.39
CA GLU A 205 -10.95 -9.79 -2.25
C GLU A 205 -12.42 -9.28 -2.17
N GLY A 206 -12.60 -7.98 -1.92
CA GLY A 206 -13.91 -7.33 -1.78
C GLY A 206 -14.58 -7.56 -0.42
N ARG A 207 -13.86 -8.07 0.59
CA ARG A 207 -14.36 -8.19 1.97
C ARG A 207 -14.33 -6.83 2.66
N VAL A 208 -15.53 -6.34 2.99
CA VAL A 208 -15.74 -4.98 3.51
C VAL A 208 -16.35 -5.03 4.91
N GLY A 209 -15.96 -4.05 5.73
CA GLY A 209 -16.46 -3.87 7.09
C GLY A 209 -15.68 -4.66 8.12
N LEU A 210 -15.78 -4.25 9.39
CA LEU A 210 -15.15 -4.97 10.50
C LEU A 210 -15.91 -6.30 10.71
N PRO A 211 -15.28 -7.47 10.50
CA PRO A 211 -15.93 -8.75 10.77
C PRO A 211 -16.14 -8.95 12.28
N ASN A 212 -17.02 -9.88 12.64
CA ASN A 212 -17.11 -10.32 14.03
C ASN A 212 -15.79 -11.02 14.42
N MET A 213 -14.99 -10.37 15.27
CA MET A 213 -13.66 -10.85 15.63
C MET A 213 -13.29 -10.43 17.05
N THR A 214 -12.43 -11.21 17.69
CA THR A 214 -11.71 -10.82 18.90
C THR A 214 -10.45 -10.07 18.50
N ILE A 215 -10.34 -8.80 18.90
CA ILE A 215 -9.18 -7.94 18.61
C ILE A 215 -8.02 -8.32 19.54
N GLU A 216 -6.82 -8.46 18.97
CA GLU A 216 -5.59 -8.77 19.70
C GLU A 216 -4.56 -7.65 19.65
N ARG A 217 -4.45 -6.99 18.49
CA ARG A 217 -3.48 -5.92 18.25
C ARG A 217 -4.10 -4.83 17.40
N VAL A 218 -3.64 -3.61 17.61
CA VAL A 218 -3.94 -2.45 16.77
C VAL A 218 -2.62 -1.78 16.46
N GLY A 219 -2.41 -1.44 15.19
CA GLY A 219 -1.24 -0.68 14.74
C GLY A 219 -1.66 0.53 13.91
N TYR A 220 -0.84 1.58 13.97
CA TYR A 220 -1.03 2.81 13.21
C TYR A 220 0.18 3.11 12.33
N GLY A 221 -0.10 3.36 11.05
CA GLY A 221 0.89 3.83 10.08
C GLY A 221 0.65 5.28 9.69
N SER A 222 1.68 6.11 9.73
CA SER A 222 1.58 7.51 9.35
C SER A 222 1.80 7.71 7.85
N GLY A 223 1.01 8.59 7.25
CA GLY A 223 1.34 9.18 5.95
C GLY A 223 2.39 10.28 6.10
N LYS A 224 3.03 10.64 4.99
CA LYS A 224 4.13 11.64 4.93
C LYS A 224 3.69 13.08 5.22
N HIS A 225 2.46 13.43 4.85
CA HIS A 225 1.97 14.80 4.96
C HIS A 225 1.30 15.07 6.31
N GLU A 226 1.53 16.26 6.87
CA GLU A 226 0.84 16.73 8.07
C GLU A 226 -0.39 17.55 7.68
N TYR A 227 -1.52 17.26 8.33
CA TYR A 227 -2.79 17.95 8.14
C TYR A 227 -3.43 18.25 9.49
N GLU A 228 -4.48 19.06 9.51
CA GLU A 228 -5.30 19.33 10.70
C GLU A 228 -6.04 18.09 11.24
N ARG A 229 -6.06 17.01 10.45
CA ARG A 229 -6.64 15.71 10.80
C ARG A 229 -5.56 14.61 10.85
N PRO A 230 -5.78 13.52 11.58
CA PRO A 230 -4.80 12.44 11.64
C PRO A 230 -4.60 11.82 10.24
N ASN A 231 -3.41 11.95 9.67
CA ASN A 231 -3.00 11.25 8.45
C ASN A 231 -2.46 9.86 8.79
N LEU A 232 -3.37 8.99 9.22
CA LEU A 232 -3.05 7.69 9.80
C LEU A 232 -3.92 6.58 9.22
N LEU A 233 -3.30 5.43 8.98
CA LEU A 233 -3.99 4.18 8.69
C LEU A 233 -4.03 3.37 9.97
N ARG A 234 -5.18 2.80 10.30
CA ARG A 234 -5.31 1.87 11.43
C ARG A 234 -5.45 0.44 10.91
N LEU A 235 -4.62 -0.44 11.45
CA LEU A 235 -4.70 -1.88 11.23
C LEU A 235 -5.18 -2.55 12.52
N VAL A 236 -6.27 -3.32 12.43
CA VAL A 236 -6.79 -4.13 13.54
C VAL A 236 -6.52 -5.59 13.22
N VAL A 237 -5.85 -6.30 14.13
CA VAL A 237 -5.49 -7.72 13.95
C VAL A 237 -6.12 -8.54 15.06
N GLY A 238 -6.64 -9.72 14.69
CA GLY A 238 -7.24 -10.63 15.65
C GLY A 238 -7.78 -11.91 15.01
N ASN A 239 -8.73 -12.55 15.69
CA ASN A 239 -9.31 -13.82 15.27
C ASN A 239 -10.82 -13.71 15.10
N MET A 240 -11.35 -14.17 13.96
CA MET A 240 -12.80 -14.24 13.75
C MET A 240 -13.48 -15.15 14.78
N VAL A 241 -14.68 -14.74 15.19
CA VAL A 241 -15.57 -15.44 16.14
C VAL A 241 -16.63 -16.22 15.39
#